data_AF-A0A424IK60-F1
#
_entry.id   AF-A0A424IK60-F1
#
_cell.length_a   1.000
_cell.length_b   1.000
_cell.length_c   1.000
_cell.angle_alpha   90.00
_cell.angle_beta   90.00
_cell.angle_gamma   90.00
#
_symmetry.space_group_name_H-M   'P 1'
#
loop_
_entity.id
_entity.type
_entity.pdbx_description
1 polymer ?
#
loop_
_entity_poly.entity_id
_entity_poly.type
_entity_poly.pdbx_seq_one_letter_code
_entity_poly.pdbx_strand_id
1 'polypeptide(L)'
;MNQKKPLPNQLSIVIIVTALVIIAAVGVGYLIGKKSQSPNEGAATVSSQSGQALPAKPATDPLAPKEQLESPADPQAQTPGRSAADIAESRGVPATLEDPNGSYELVAVIEGEEANRRLTSSLQVIGGQRQRLLNLSRQYDGLPADSVKQRELLAGEILTTRQTLTRNLQFVARNYGYSLKNEYRLVPHSASLFLINKTDGEKPTLKNVHEFTSAASYTEFRKMRDNYLLLSVAAAKQAAAAGPAEAPVPEEPASETPSAEPESPNNGDSPSESETAPLDAELQTLRETLIQTYQYDPSENHQINFKKTVLYARPAKR
;
A
#
# COMPACT_ATOMS: atom_id res chain seq x y z
N MET A 1 24.49 66.04 1.81
CA MET A 1 24.87 65.34 0.57
C MET A 1 25.26 63.91 0.92
N ASN A 2 24.84 62.98 0.04
CA ASN A 2 25.19 61.55 -0.06
C ASN A 2 24.58 60.53 0.90
N GLN A 3 23.42 60.03 0.44
CA GLN A 3 22.94 58.65 0.59
C GLN A 3 23.94 57.62 0.05
N LYS A 4 23.91 56.38 0.57
CA LYS A 4 23.74 55.14 -0.22
C LYS A 4 23.57 53.87 0.65
N LYS A 5 22.31 53.39 0.66
CA LYS A 5 21.76 52.01 0.55
C LYS A 5 22.29 50.86 1.44
N PRO A 6 21.39 50.17 2.18
CA PRO A 6 21.57 48.77 2.60
C PRO A 6 21.05 47.80 1.51
N LEU A 7 21.70 46.65 1.37
CA LEU A 7 21.31 45.51 0.52
C LEU A 7 21.61 44.20 1.30
N PRO A 8 20.94 43.08 0.99
CA PRO A 8 19.96 42.48 1.90
C PRO A 8 20.29 41.03 2.30
N ASN A 9 19.51 40.53 3.27
CA ASN A 9 19.38 39.14 3.72
C ASN A 9 19.54 38.10 2.59
N GLN A 10 20.48 37.18 2.77
CA GLN A 10 20.49 35.87 2.11
C GLN A 10 20.23 34.80 3.16
N LEU A 11 19.04 34.20 3.02
CA LEU A 11 18.56 33.03 3.74
C LEU A 11 19.59 31.89 3.66
N SER A 12 19.96 31.34 4.80
CA SER A 12 20.31 29.92 4.91
C SER A 12 19.31 29.27 5.85
N ILE A 13 18.09 29.05 5.34
CA ILE A 13 17.11 28.21 6.03
C ILE A 13 17.41 26.77 5.60
N VAL A 14 18.08 26.05 6.49
CA VAL A 14 18.10 24.59 6.52
C VAL A 14 16.67 24.14 6.84
N ILE A 15 15.94 23.64 5.84
CA ILE A 15 14.64 22.98 6.08
C ILE A 15 14.90 21.48 6.16
N ILE A 16 14.97 20.97 7.39
CA ILE A 16 14.81 19.55 7.68
C ILE A 16 13.32 19.23 7.50
N VAL A 17 12.96 18.55 6.41
CA VAL A 17 11.60 18.02 6.23
C VAL A 17 11.57 16.58 6.76
N THR A 18 11.33 16.43 8.05
CA THR A 18 10.93 15.13 8.63
C THR A 18 9.42 15.02 8.50
N ALA A 19 8.93 14.51 7.36
CA ALA A 19 7.53 14.15 7.21
C ALA A 19 7.42 12.63 7.29
N LEU A 20 7.10 12.13 8.49
CA LEU A 20 6.67 10.76 8.75
C LEU A 20 5.27 10.59 8.15
N VAL A 21 5.23 10.28 6.86
CA VAL A 21 3.99 9.94 6.16
C VAL A 21 3.77 8.44 6.33
N ILE A 22 3.06 8.06 7.39
CA ILE A 22 2.44 6.73 7.48
C ILE A 22 1.23 6.73 6.55
N ILE A 23 1.46 6.51 5.25
CA ILE A 23 0.42 5.98 4.38
C ILE A 23 0.36 4.49 4.72
N ALA A 24 -0.62 4.12 5.55
CA ALA A 24 -1.06 2.73 5.60
C ALA A 24 -1.48 2.35 4.18
N ALA A 25 -0.68 1.50 3.55
CA ALA A 25 -0.91 1.00 2.21
C ALA A 25 -2.30 0.36 2.13
N VAL A 26 -3.26 1.05 1.53
CA VAL A 26 -4.51 0.45 1.11
C VAL A 26 -4.22 -0.29 -0.19
N GLY A 27 -3.89 -1.57 -0.03
CA GLY A 27 -4.04 -2.68 -0.97
C GLY A 27 -3.89 -2.38 -2.46
N VAL A 28 -2.66 -2.37 -2.95
CA VAL A 28 -2.38 -2.99 -4.25
C VAL A 28 -2.56 -4.49 -4.04
N GLY A 29 -3.42 -5.13 -4.82
CA GLY A 29 -3.75 -6.55 -4.70
C GLY A 29 -2.51 -7.42 -4.67
N TYR A 30 -2.24 -8.02 -3.50
CA TYR A 30 -1.22 -9.03 -3.33
C TYR A 30 -1.86 -10.37 -3.69
N LEU A 31 -1.60 -10.84 -4.91
CA LEU A 31 -1.89 -12.21 -5.31
C LEU A 31 -0.96 -13.14 -4.54
N ILE A 32 -1.41 -13.68 -3.39
CA ILE A 32 -0.82 -14.90 -2.84
C ILE A 32 -1.50 -16.07 -3.53
N GLY A 33 -0.98 -16.43 -4.71
CA GLY A 33 -1.31 -17.68 -5.37
C GLY A 33 -0.42 -18.80 -4.83
N LYS A 34 -1.03 -19.84 -4.26
CA LYS A 34 -0.39 -21.12 -3.93
C LYS A 34 0.43 -21.63 -5.12
N LYS A 35 1.74 -21.79 -4.93
CA LYS A 35 2.62 -22.46 -5.90
C LYS A 35 2.49 -23.97 -5.66
N SER A 36 1.60 -24.62 -6.41
CA SER A 36 1.56 -26.08 -6.48
C SER A 36 2.79 -26.55 -7.26
N GLN A 37 3.74 -27.17 -6.55
CA GLN A 37 4.77 -28.02 -7.14
C GLN A 37 4.12 -29.33 -7.57
N SER A 38 4.29 -29.69 -8.84
CA SER A 38 4.40 -31.07 -9.32
C SER A 38 5.34 -31.11 -10.54
N PRO A 39 6.04 -32.24 -10.77
CA PRO A 39 7.36 -32.26 -11.39
C PRO A 39 7.38 -32.70 -12.87
N ASN A 40 8.42 -32.24 -13.56
CA ASN A 40 9.22 -32.89 -14.61
C ASN A 40 8.53 -33.68 -15.74
N GLU A 41 8.69 -33.22 -16.99
CA GLU A 41 9.18 -34.01 -18.15
C GLU A 41 9.29 -33.11 -19.40
N GLY A 42 10.33 -33.34 -20.23
CA GLY A 42 10.34 -32.90 -21.63
C GLY A 42 11.46 -31.97 -22.07
N ALA A 43 12.58 -32.56 -22.48
CA ALA A 43 13.77 -31.94 -23.05
C ALA A 43 13.54 -31.08 -24.31
N ALA A 44 14.33 -30.01 -24.46
CA ALA A 44 14.99 -29.66 -25.73
C ALA A 44 16.16 -28.67 -25.52
N THR A 45 17.35 -29.18 -25.78
CA THR A 45 18.66 -28.54 -26.00
C THR A 45 18.65 -27.27 -26.87
N VAL A 46 19.46 -26.25 -26.54
CA VAL A 46 20.41 -25.60 -27.47
C VAL A 46 21.61 -25.00 -26.70
N SER A 47 22.79 -25.33 -27.21
CA SER A 47 24.14 -25.01 -26.74
C SER A 47 24.57 -23.54 -26.76
N SER A 48 25.59 -23.29 -25.97
CA SER A 48 26.51 -22.16 -25.91
C SER A 48 27.13 -21.78 -27.26
N GLN A 49 27.22 -20.48 -27.57
CA GLN A 49 28.31 -19.94 -28.38
C GLN A 49 28.60 -18.47 -28.06
N SER A 50 29.81 -18.24 -27.57
CA SER A 50 30.50 -16.96 -27.48
C SER A 50 30.90 -16.47 -28.87
N GLY A 51 30.56 -15.23 -29.22
CA GLY A 51 31.05 -14.54 -30.42
C GLY A 51 30.88 -13.03 -30.28
N GLN A 52 31.99 -12.32 -30.22
CA GLN A 52 32.05 -10.85 -30.33
C GLN A 52 31.51 -10.39 -31.69
N ALA A 53 30.53 -9.49 -31.69
CA ALA A 53 30.29 -8.54 -32.75
C ALA A 53 29.62 -7.28 -32.14
N LEU A 54 30.21 -6.11 -32.40
CA LEU A 54 29.59 -4.81 -32.11
C LEU A 54 28.20 -4.71 -32.75
N PRO A 55 27.27 -3.95 -32.13
CA PRO A 55 26.40 -3.11 -32.92
C PRO A 55 26.45 -1.64 -32.50
N ALA A 56 26.65 -0.84 -33.55
CA ALA A 56 26.18 0.50 -33.81
C ALA A 56 25.22 1.16 -32.79
N LYS A 57 25.56 2.43 -32.50
CA LYS A 57 24.68 3.59 -32.30
C LYS A 57 23.54 3.41 -31.27
N PRO A 58 23.61 4.02 -30.07
CA PRO A 58 22.47 4.06 -29.19
C PRO A 58 21.36 4.88 -29.84
N ALA A 59 20.23 4.21 -30.07
CA ALA A 59 18.97 4.86 -30.34
C ALA A 59 18.66 5.83 -29.20
N THR A 60 18.39 7.06 -29.60
CA THR A 60 17.74 8.09 -28.81
C THR A 60 16.43 7.57 -28.21
N ASP A 61 16.40 7.35 -26.91
CA ASP A 61 15.24 7.65 -26.07
C ASP A 61 15.63 7.62 -24.59
N PRO A 62 15.73 8.77 -23.89
CA PRO A 62 15.74 8.76 -22.44
C PRO A 62 14.31 8.56 -21.93
N LEU A 63 14.11 7.47 -21.20
CA LEU A 63 12.95 7.16 -20.38
C LEU A 63 12.62 8.31 -19.40
N ALA A 64 11.80 9.26 -19.85
CA ALA A 64 11.02 10.12 -18.96
C ALA A 64 9.71 9.40 -18.63
N PRO A 65 9.36 9.15 -17.35
CA PRO A 65 8.03 8.67 -17.02
C PRO A 65 7.01 9.77 -17.35
N LYS A 66 6.15 9.48 -18.32
CA LYS A 66 4.93 10.23 -18.66
C LYS A 66 3.87 10.07 -17.56
N GLU A 67 4.18 10.43 -16.31
CA GLU A 67 3.21 10.43 -15.20
C GLU A 67 2.69 11.85 -14.91
N GLN A 68 2.30 12.54 -15.99
CA GLN A 68 1.49 13.74 -15.86
C GLN A 68 0.05 13.28 -15.67
N LEU A 69 -0.63 13.81 -14.66
CA LEU A 69 -2.04 13.52 -14.46
C LEU A 69 -2.82 14.06 -15.67
N GLU A 70 -3.36 13.17 -16.50
CA GLU A 70 -4.25 13.54 -17.60
C GLU A 70 -5.55 14.13 -17.03
N SER A 71 -6.08 15.15 -17.69
CA SER A 71 -7.36 15.76 -17.32
C SER A 71 -8.45 15.29 -18.28
N PRO A 72 -9.43 14.48 -17.84
CA PRO A 72 -10.75 14.43 -18.45
C PRO A 72 -11.69 15.42 -17.73
N ALA A 73 -12.73 15.85 -18.44
CA ALA A 73 -13.79 16.71 -17.93
C ALA A 73 -14.69 16.01 -16.88
N ASP A 74 -15.41 16.83 -16.09
CA ASP A 74 -16.50 16.56 -15.12
C ASP A 74 -16.17 16.30 -13.62
N PRO A 75 -17.08 16.62 -12.67
CA PRO A 75 -17.42 17.96 -12.21
C PRO A 75 -17.37 17.98 -10.67
N GLN A 76 -16.18 17.89 -10.08
CA GLN A 76 -16.00 18.17 -8.65
C GLN A 76 -14.97 19.28 -8.43
N ALA A 77 -14.95 20.26 -9.34
CA ALA A 77 -14.41 21.57 -8.99
C ALA A 77 -15.19 22.04 -7.76
N GLN A 78 -14.51 22.11 -6.62
CA GLN A 78 -15.07 22.70 -5.41
C GLN A 78 -15.64 24.05 -5.81
N THR A 79 -16.94 24.25 -5.62
CA THR A 79 -17.56 25.54 -5.90
C THR A 79 -16.90 26.53 -4.94
N PRO A 80 -16.15 27.54 -5.42
CA PRO A 80 -15.45 28.44 -4.52
C PRO A 80 -16.47 29.14 -3.61
N GLY A 81 -16.30 29.05 -2.29
CA GLY A 81 -17.08 29.83 -1.33
C GLY A 81 -18.18 29.11 -0.53
N ARG A 82 -18.35 27.78 -0.64
CA ARG A 82 -19.18 27.02 0.34
C ARG A 82 -18.38 26.73 1.60
N SER A 83 -18.98 26.91 2.77
CA SER A 83 -18.32 26.58 4.04
C SER A 83 -18.21 25.06 4.20
N ALA A 84 -17.25 24.60 5.01
CA ALA A 84 -17.11 23.19 5.35
C ALA A 84 -18.41 22.62 5.95
N ALA A 85 -19.14 23.40 6.74
CA ALA A 85 -20.43 23.01 7.30
C ALA A 85 -21.51 22.77 6.23
N ASP A 86 -21.61 23.66 5.23
CA ASP A 86 -22.61 23.50 4.15
C ASP A 86 -22.33 22.26 3.29
N ILE A 87 -21.04 21.97 3.03
CA ILE A 87 -20.63 20.77 2.30
C ILE A 87 -20.92 19.52 3.12
N ALA A 88 -20.64 19.56 4.42
CA ALA A 88 -20.88 18.46 5.36
C ALA A 88 -22.38 18.08 5.42
N GLU A 89 -23.24 19.08 5.63
CA GLU A 89 -24.69 18.88 5.71
C GLU A 89 -25.27 18.36 4.40
N SER A 90 -24.94 19.00 3.27
CA SER A 90 -25.47 18.61 1.95
C SER A 90 -25.00 17.21 1.48
N ARG A 91 -23.91 16.69 2.04
CA ARG A 91 -23.34 15.38 1.67
C ARG A 91 -23.51 14.30 2.73
N GLY A 92 -24.11 14.65 3.88
CA GLY A 92 -24.36 13.73 5.00
C GLY A 92 -23.08 13.21 5.63
N VAL A 93 -22.08 14.09 5.83
CA VAL A 93 -20.79 13.73 6.45
C VAL A 93 -20.45 14.72 7.58
N PRO A 94 -19.64 14.34 8.58
CA PRO A 94 -19.19 15.28 9.61
C PRO A 94 -18.33 16.40 9.03
N ALA A 95 -18.52 17.63 9.51
CA ALA A 95 -17.70 18.79 9.13
C ALA A 95 -16.30 18.74 9.75
N THR A 96 -16.17 18.08 10.91
CA THR A 96 -14.90 17.90 11.62
C THR A 96 -14.65 16.43 11.91
N LEU A 97 -13.37 16.08 11.99
CA LEU A 97 -12.90 14.77 12.41
C LEU A 97 -11.99 14.95 13.62
N GLU A 98 -12.35 14.34 14.73
CA GLU A 98 -11.50 14.27 15.92
C GLU A 98 -10.72 12.94 15.91
N ASP A 99 -9.39 13.03 16.03
CA ASP A 99 -8.47 11.90 16.16
C ASP A 99 -7.52 12.23 17.33
N PRO A 100 -6.92 11.27 18.05
CA PRO A 100 -5.85 11.50 19.04
C PRO A 100 -4.76 12.50 18.64
N ASN A 101 -4.53 12.68 17.34
CA ASN A 101 -3.56 13.64 16.84
C ASN A 101 -4.07 15.10 16.91
N GLY A 102 -5.38 15.34 16.84
CA GLY A 102 -6.04 16.65 16.88
C GLY A 102 -7.28 16.70 15.98
N SER A 103 -7.93 17.87 15.95
CA SER A 103 -9.10 18.14 15.10
C SER A 103 -8.70 18.41 13.65
N TYR A 104 -9.47 17.89 12.70
CA TYR A 104 -9.33 18.12 11.28
C TYR A 104 -10.65 18.67 10.70
N GLU A 105 -10.54 19.62 9.76
CA GLU A 105 -11.68 20.23 9.09
C GLU A 105 -11.94 19.58 7.72
N LEU A 106 -13.20 19.52 7.33
CA LEU A 106 -13.60 19.02 6.01
C LEU A 106 -13.05 19.91 4.90
N VAL A 107 -12.35 19.30 3.94
CA VAL A 107 -11.84 19.96 2.73
C VAL A 107 -12.60 19.52 1.48
N ALA A 108 -12.86 18.22 1.34
CA ALA A 108 -13.52 17.70 0.15
C ALA A 108 -14.30 16.43 0.45
N VAL A 109 -15.42 16.25 -0.27
CA VAL A 109 -16.16 14.99 -0.33
C VAL A 109 -16.02 14.45 -1.74
N ILE A 110 -15.41 13.28 -1.86
CA ILE A 110 -15.12 12.60 -3.13
C ILE A 110 -16.12 11.48 -3.33
N GLU A 111 -16.99 11.64 -4.31
CA GLU A 111 -18.06 10.70 -4.63
C GLU A 111 -17.80 10.01 -5.96
N GLY A 112 -18.10 8.70 -6.02
CA GLY A 112 -17.88 7.84 -7.17
C GLY A 112 -16.57 7.06 -7.10
N GLU A 113 -16.61 5.83 -7.59
CA GLU A 113 -15.46 4.91 -7.56
C GLU A 113 -14.28 5.42 -8.38
N GLU A 114 -14.55 5.96 -9.57
CA GLU A 114 -13.50 6.52 -10.43
C GLU A 114 -12.84 7.74 -9.81
N ALA A 115 -13.61 8.65 -9.21
CA ALA A 115 -13.06 9.85 -8.57
C ALA A 115 -12.14 9.48 -7.40
N ASN A 116 -12.54 8.47 -6.61
CA ASN A 116 -11.72 7.93 -5.53
C ASN A 116 -10.43 7.27 -6.03
N ARG A 117 -10.50 6.48 -7.10
CA ARG A 117 -9.32 5.88 -7.74
C ARG A 117 -8.38 6.96 -8.28
N ARG A 118 -8.91 7.98 -8.96
CA ARG A 118 -8.12 9.11 -9.50
C ARG A 118 -7.42 9.89 -8.40
N LEU A 119 -8.11 10.22 -7.30
CA LEU A 119 -7.48 10.89 -6.16
C LEU A 119 -6.34 10.04 -5.58
N THR A 120 -6.61 8.76 -5.31
CA THR A 120 -5.63 7.85 -4.71
C THR A 120 -4.38 7.73 -5.59
N SER A 121 -4.57 7.51 -6.89
CA SER A 121 -3.49 7.47 -7.88
C SER A 121 -2.72 8.79 -7.94
N SER A 122 -3.43 9.93 -7.95
CA SER A 122 -2.81 11.26 -7.97
C SER A 122 -1.92 11.49 -6.75
N LEU A 123 -2.37 11.10 -5.56
CA LEU A 123 -1.60 11.23 -4.33
C LEU A 123 -0.39 10.29 -4.31
N GLN A 124 -0.50 9.08 -4.86
CA GLN A 124 0.61 8.14 -5.01
C GLN A 124 1.69 8.70 -5.96
N VAL A 125 1.29 9.22 -7.12
CA VAL A 125 2.19 9.85 -8.09
C VAL A 125 2.92 11.04 -7.44
N ILE A 126 2.21 11.91 -6.73
CA ILE A 126 2.80 13.04 -6.00
C ILE A 126 3.80 12.55 -4.94
N GLY A 127 3.45 11.51 -4.18
CA GLY A 127 4.34 10.89 -3.20
C GLY A 127 5.62 10.36 -3.84
N GLY A 128 5.50 9.60 -4.93
CA GLY A 128 6.63 9.06 -5.70
C GLY A 128 7.53 10.16 -6.27
N GLN A 129 6.95 11.21 -6.85
CA GLN A 129 7.69 12.36 -7.37
C GLN A 129 8.47 13.10 -6.28
N ARG A 130 7.88 13.27 -5.08
CA ARG A 130 8.59 13.86 -3.93
C ARG A 130 9.77 12.99 -3.49
N GLN A 131 9.57 11.69 -3.39
CA GLN A 131 10.65 10.76 -3.03
C GLN A 131 11.77 10.77 -4.07
N ARG A 132 11.41 10.78 -5.36
CA ARG A 132 12.37 10.92 -6.46
C ARG A 132 13.17 12.22 -6.36
N LEU A 133 12.52 13.35 -6.08
CA LEU A 133 13.22 14.63 -5.89
C LEU A 133 14.21 14.60 -4.73
N LEU A 134 13.84 13.98 -3.61
CA LEU A 134 14.75 13.81 -2.48
C LEU A 134 15.97 12.97 -2.87
N ASN A 135 15.75 11.86 -3.59
CA ASN A 135 16.83 11.00 -4.05
C ASN A 135 17.74 11.70 -5.07
N LEU A 136 17.17 12.39 -6.06
CA LEU A 136 17.94 13.15 -7.06
C LEU A 136 18.76 14.28 -6.42
N SER A 137 18.19 14.98 -5.44
CA SER A 137 18.90 16.05 -4.72
C SER A 137 20.10 15.49 -3.95
N ARG A 138 19.91 14.37 -3.23
CA ARG A 138 21.02 13.68 -2.53
C ARG A 138 22.11 13.21 -3.49
N GLN A 139 21.73 12.69 -4.65
CA GLN A 139 22.71 12.28 -5.68
C GLN A 139 23.49 13.49 -6.21
N TYR A 140 22.79 14.59 -6.51
CA TYR A 140 23.41 15.82 -6.98
C TYR A 140 24.42 16.38 -5.96
N ASP A 141 24.02 16.42 -4.68
CA ASP A 141 24.87 16.93 -3.59
C ASP A 141 26.07 16.01 -3.31
N GLY A 142 25.92 14.70 -3.54
CA GLY A 142 26.98 13.71 -3.38
C GLY A 142 27.97 13.62 -4.55
N LEU A 143 27.72 14.29 -5.67
CA LEU A 143 28.63 14.26 -6.82
C LEU A 143 29.85 15.17 -6.60
N PRO A 144 31.06 14.70 -6.98
CA PRO A 144 32.25 15.54 -7.08
C PRO A 144 32.01 16.80 -7.92
N ALA A 145 32.69 17.89 -7.58
CA ALA A 145 32.50 19.19 -8.24
C ALA A 145 32.97 19.20 -9.70
N ASP A 146 33.92 18.33 -10.05
CA ASP A 146 34.49 18.12 -11.38
C ASP A 146 33.61 17.26 -12.29
N SER A 147 32.60 16.56 -11.74
CA SER A 147 31.59 15.81 -12.49
C SER A 147 30.53 16.72 -13.15
N VAL A 148 30.96 17.74 -13.88
CA VAL A 148 30.09 18.79 -14.45
C VAL A 148 28.95 18.21 -15.30
N LYS A 149 29.26 17.27 -16.20
CA LYS A 149 28.26 16.65 -17.07
C LYS A 149 27.18 15.88 -16.29
N GLN A 150 27.58 15.13 -15.26
CA GLN A 150 26.64 14.37 -14.44
C GLN A 150 25.78 15.29 -13.58
N ARG A 151 26.38 16.36 -13.03
CA ARG A 151 25.66 17.40 -12.30
C ARG A 151 24.62 18.09 -13.19
N GLU A 152 24.97 18.43 -14.42
CA GLU A 152 24.04 19.05 -15.37
C GLU A 152 22.86 18.13 -15.70
N LEU A 153 23.11 16.85 -15.96
CA LEU A 153 22.05 15.86 -16.21
C LEU A 153 21.11 15.74 -15.00
N LEU A 154 21.65 15.59 -13.80
CA LEU A 154 20.83 15.52 -12.58
C LEU A 154 20.06 16.82 -12.32
N ALA A 155 20.65 17.98 -12.58
CA ALA A 155 19.96 19.27 -12.47
C ALA A 155 18.76 19.36 -13.44
N GLY A 156 18.92 18.86 -14.66
CA GLY A 156 17.83 18.75 -15.64
C GLY A 156 16.70 17.83 -15.17
N GLU A 157 17.03 16.67 -14.60
CA GLU A 157 16.04 15.75 -14.03
C GLU A 157 15.32 16.34 -12.82
N ILE A 158 16.05 17.02 -11.93
CA ILE A 158 15.48 17.72 -10.78
C ILE A 158 14.49 18.79 -11.26
N LEU A 159 14.87 19.61 -12.24
CA LEU A 159 14.02 20.66 -12.78
C LEU A 159 12.75 20.08 -13.39
N THR A 160 12.88 19.05 -14.24
CA THR A 160 11.74 18.37 -14.88
C THR A 160 10.79 17.79 -13.84
N THR A 161 11.33 17.06 -12.84
CA THR A 161 10.52 16.46 -11.79
C THR A 161 9.82 17.52 -10.93
N ARG A 162 10.48 18.65 -10.63
CA ARG A 162 9.86 19.79 -9.92
C ARG A 162 8.72 20.41 -10.71
N GLN A 163 8.87 20.59 -12.01
CA GLN A 163 7.82 21.15 -12.86
C GLN A 163 6.60 20.22 -12.92
N THR A 164 6.81 18.92 -13.14
CA THR A 164 5.71 17.93 -13.15
C THR A 164 5.01 17.86 -11.80
N LEU A 165 5.77 17.82 -10.70
CA LEU A 165 5.22 17.85 -9.34
C LEU A 165 4.37 19.11 -9.12
N THR A 166 4.84 20.27 -9.57
CA THR A 166 4.11 21.53 -9.44
C THR A 166 2.76 21.48 -10.18
N ARG A 167 2.74 20.97 -11.42
CA ARG A 167 1.50 20.81 -12.20
C ARG A 167 0.54 19.84 -11.52
N ASN A 168 1.05 18.70 -11.05
CA ASN A 168 0.24 17.69 -10.37
C ASN A 168 -0.32 18.23 -9.03
N LEU A 169 0.47 18.98 -8.26
CA LEU A 169 0.02 19.66 -7.05
C LEU A 169 -1.07 20.71 -7.35
N GLN A 170 -0.91 21.50 -8.42
CA GLN A 170 -1.95 22.45 -8.85
C GLN A 170 -3.24 21.73 -9.25
N PHE A 171 -3.14 20.59 -9.93
CA PHE A 171 -4.29 19.76 -10.28
C PHE A 171 -5.04 19.29 -9.03
N VAL A 172 -4.35 18.68 -8.06
CA VAL A 172 -5.04 18.20 -6.83
C VAL A 172 -5.49 19.32 -5.91
N ALA A 173 -4.82 20.47 -5.92
CA ALA A 173 -5.27 21.67 -5.20
C ALA A 173 -6.60 22.19 -5.76
N ARG A 174 -6.72 22.26 -7.09
CA ARG A 174 -7.95 22.75 -7.75
C ARG A 174 -9.12 21.79 -7.61
N ASN A 175 -8.87 20.48 -7.73
CA ASN A 175 -9.94 19.48 -7.74
C ASN A 175 -10.31 18.99 -6.33
N TYR A 176 -9.38 19.03 -5.37
CA TYR A 176 -9.58 18.41 -4.05
C TYR A 176 -9.16 19.29 -2.87
N GLY A 177 -8.74 20.54 -3.09
CA GLY A 177 -8.27 21.41 -2.00
C GLY A 177 -6.99 20.92 -1.32
N TYR A 178 -6.22 20.05 -2.00
CA TYR A 178 -4.99 19.48 -1.46
C TYR A 178 -3.82 20.49 -1.46
N SER A 179 -3.04 20.52 -0.37
CA SER A 179 -1.95 21.47 -0.16
C SER A 179 -0.89 20.89 0.77
N LEU A 180 0.38 20.98 0.41
CA LEU A 180 1.48 20.47 1.26
C LEU A 180 1.62 21.16 2.63
N LYS A 181 0.88 22.26 2.87
CA LYS A 181 0.86 22.99 4.15
C LYS A 181 0.00 22.31 5.21
N ASN A 182 -0.79 21.31 4.82
CA ASN A 182 -1.73 20.65 5.69
C ASN A 182 -1.38 19.16 5.84
N GLU A 183 -1.76 18.60 6.97
CA GLU A 183 -1.83 17.16 7.18
C GLU A 183 -3.25 16.69 6.89
N TYR A 184 -3.36 15.61 6.12
CA TYR A 184 -4.64 15.12 5.64
C TYR A 184 -5.02 13.77 6.23
N ARG A 185 -6.33 13.57 6.42
CA ARG A 185 -6.94 12.28 6.72
C ARG A 185 -7.98 11.97 5.64
N LEU A 186 -7.85 10.81 5.02
CA LEU A 186 -8.85 10.24 4.12
C LEU A 186 -9.69 9.24 4.90
N VAL A 187 -10.99 9.49 4.97
CA VAL A 187 -11.95 8.63 5.67
C VAL A 187 -12.95 8.08 4.66
N PRO A 188 -12.94 6.76 4.38
CA PRO A 188 -13.97 6.14 3.58
C PRO A 188 -15.30 6.17 4.33
N HIS A 189 -16.33 6.73 3.72
CA HIS A 189 -17.70 6.76 4.25
C HIS A 189 -18.58 5.68 3.65
N SER A 190 -18.36 5.32 2.39
CA SER A 190 -19.02 4.17 1.80
C SER A 190 -18.14 3.45 0.80
N ALA A 191 -18.31 2.14 0.72
CA ALA A 191 -17.51 1.27 -0.11
C ALA A 191 -18.26 -0.02 -0.44
N SER A 192 -17.85 -0.68 -1.50
CA SER A 192 -18.32 -2.02 -1.86
C SER A 192 -17.18 -3.00 -1.79
N LEU A 193 -17.45 -4.17 -1.22
CA LEU A 193 -16.57 -5.33 -1.26
C LEU A 193 -16.99 -6.22 -2.43
N PHE A 194 -16.04 -6.56 -3.28
CA PHE A 194 -16.22 -7.46 -4.40
C PHE A 194 -15.35 -8.70 -4.24
N LEU A 195 -15.94 -9.86 -4.48
CA LEU A 195 -15.21 -11.10 -4.72
C LEU A 195 -14.74 -11.14 -6.18
N ILE A 196 -13.45 -11.41 -6.38
CA ILE A 196 -12.82 -11.56 -7.69
C ILE A 196 -12.84 -13.04 -8.08
N ASN A 197 -13.73 -13.41 -8.99
CA ASN A 197 -13.75 -14.75 -9.56
C ASN A 197 -12.82 -14.80 -10.78
N LYS A 198 -11.84 -15.70 -10.75
CA LYS A 198 -11.00 -16.03 -11.90
C LYS A 198 -11.33 -17.45 -12.34
N THR A 199 -11.91 -17.57 -13.51
CA THR A 199 -11.98 -18.84 -14.25
C THR A 199 -10.83 -18.85 -15.25
N ASP A 200 -10.13 -19.97 -15.40
CA ASP A 200 -8.97 -20.08 -16.29
C ASP A 200 -9.31 -19.62 -17.71
N GLY A 201 -8.52 -18.67 -18.24
CA GLY A 201 -8.66 -18.13 -19.58
C GLY A 201 -9.68 -16.99 -19.75
N GLU A 202 -10.47 -16.66 -18.73
CA GLU A 202 -11.49 -15.60 -18.80
C GLU A 202 -11.08 -14.32 -18.06
N LYS A 203 -11.72 -13.20 -18.45
CA LYS A 203 -11.57 -11.93 -17.73
C LYS A 203 -12.12 -12.10 -16.32
N PRO A 204 -11.42 -11.60 -15.27
CA PRO A 204 -11.91 -11.69 -13.91
C PRO A 204 -13.27 -10.99 -13.80
N THR A 205 -14.22 -11.65 -13.15
CA THR A 205 -15.54 -11.07 -12.85
C THR A 205 -15.58 -10.59 -11.39
N LEU A 206 -16.28 -9.47 -11.17
CA LEU A 206 -16.46 -8.89 -9.85
C LEU A 206 -17.88 -9.14 -9.37
N LYS A 207 -18.04 -9.89 -8.28
CA LYS A 207 -19.33 -10.07 -7.61
C LYS A 207 -19.35 -9.23 -6.35
N ASN A 208 -20.31 -8.32 -6.23
CA ASN A 208 -20.50 -7.57 -5.00
C ASN A 208 -20.98 -8.53 -3.89
N VAL A 209 -20.25 -8.56 -2.76
CA VAL A 209 -20.55 -9.42 -1.61
C VAL A 209 -20.93 -8.61 -0.37
N HIS A 210 -20.56 -7.33 -0.30
CA HIS A 210 -20.92 -6.49 0.83
C HIS A 210 -20.91 -5.00 0.50
N GLU A 211 -21.80 -4.24 1.15
CA GLU A 211 -21.91 -2.79 1.03
C GLU A 211 -21.67 -2.13 2.39
N PHE A 212 -20.61 -1.32 2.47
CA PHE A 212 -20.35 -0.46 3.61
C PHE A 212 -21.06 0.87 3.40
N THR A 213 -22.10 1.13 4.19
CA THR A 213 -22.92 2.34 4.09
C THR A 213 -22.46 3.49 4.99
N SER A 214 -21.49 3.23 5.89
CA SER A 214 -20.98 4.22 6.83
C SER A 214 -19.47 4.07 7.06
N ALA A 215 -18.84 5.15 7.54
CA ALA A 215 -17.44 5.12 7.96
C ALA A 215 -17.21 4.15 9.12
N ALA A 216 -18.19 4.02 10.03
CA ALA A 216 -18.12 3.12 11.18
C ALA A 216 -18.06 1.65 10.73
N SER A 217 -18.97 1.22 9.85
CA SER A 217 -19.01 -0.17 9.38
C SER A 217 -17.76 -0.55 8.59
N TYR A 218 -17.25 0.34 7.75
CA TYR A 218 -15.97 0.10 7.05
C TYR A 218 -14.78 0.03 8.02
N THR A 219 -14.75 0.91 9.03
CA THR A 219 -13.69 0.93 10.03
C THR A 219 -13.67 -0.36 10.87
N GLU A 220 -14.83 -0.87 11.23
CA GLU A 220 -14.97 -2.12 11.97
C GLU A 220 -14.46 -3.32 11.17
N PHE A 221 -14.91 -3.45 9.91
CA PHE A 221 -14.40 -4.46 8.98
C PHE A 221 -12.88 -4.38 8.84
N ARG A 222 -12.35 -3.17 8.63
CA ARG A 222 -10.91 -2.96 8.50
C ARG A 222 -10.17 -3.43 9.76
N LYS A 223 -10.65 -3.10 10.95
CA LYS A 223 -10.04 -3.54 12.21
C LYS A 223 -10.01 -5.06 12.33
N MET A 224 -11.13 -5.73 12.03
CA MET A 224 -11.20 -7.20 12.07
C MET A 224 -10.25 -7.84 11.05
N ARG A 225 -10.25 -7.34 9.81
CA ARG A 225 -9.35 -7.82 8.75
C ARG A 225 -7.88 -7.62 9.13
N ASP A 226 -7.52 -6.42 9.61
CA ASP A 226 -6.14 -6.09 9.97
C ASP A 226 -5.69 -6.94 11.19
N ASN A 227 -6.59 -7.22 12.14
CA ASN A 227 -6.32 -8.14 13.26
C ASN A 227 -6.08 -9.58 12.79
N TYR A 228 -6.95 -10.09 11.91
CA TYR A 228 -6.78 -11.41 11.29
C TYR A 228 -5.43 -11.53 10.56
N LEU A 229 -5.05 -10.51 9.79
CA LEU A 229 -3.77 -10.51 9.07
C LEU A 229 -2.57 -10.47 10.02
N LEU A 230 -2.66 -9.73 11.13
CA LEU A 230 -1.61 -9.69 12.14
C LEU A 230 -1.43 -11.08 12.79
N LEU A 231 -2.53 -11.70 13.18
CA LEU A 231 -2.53 -13.03 13.79
C LEU A 231 -2.06 -14.11 12.81
N SER A 232 -2.44 -14.05 11.53
CA SER A 232 -1.99 -15.03 10.54
C SER A 232 -0.49 -14.95 10.26
N VAL A 233 0.10 -13.75 10.27
CA VAL A 233 1.55 -13.58 10.20
C VAL A 233 2.24 -14.12 11.44
N ALA A 234 1.67 -13.91 12.64
CA ALA A 234 2.19 -14.48 13.88
C ALA A 234 2.16 -16.02 13.85
N ALA A 235 1.04 -16.60 13.44
CA ALA A 235 0.87 -18.04 13.26
C ALA A 235 1.91 -18.61 12.29
N ALA A 236 2.08 -17.98 11.13
CA ALA A 236 3.04 -18.41 10.11
C ALA A 236 4.49 -18.35 10.63
N LYS A 237 4.83 -17.32 11.40
CA LYS A 237 6.17 -17.18 12.01
C LYS A 237 6.42 -18.26 13.06
N GLN A 238 5.40 -18.60 13.86
CA GLN A 238 5.50 -19.64 14.88
C GLN A 238 5.60 -21.03 14.25
N ALA A 239 4.81 -21.32 13.21
CA ALA A 239 4.92 -22.55 12.42
C ALA A 239 6.29 -22.71 11.76
N ALA A 240 6.88 -21.62 11.25
CA ALA A 240 8.23 -21.64 10.70
C ALA A 240 9.32 -21.85 11.78
N ALA A 241 9.07 -21.41 13.02
CA ALA A 241 9.98 -21.59 14.15
C ALA A 241 9.91 -23.00 14.76
N ALA A 242 8.77 -23.69 14.63
CA ALA A 242 8.59 -25.06 15.10
C ALA A 242 9.37 -26.12 14.29
N GLY A 243 9.95 -25.73 13.14
CA GLY A 243 10.66 -26.65 12.24
C GLY A 243 9.72 -27.66 11.57
N PRO A 244 10.18 -28.37 10.52
CA PRO A 244 9.44 -29.52 10.04
C PRO A 244 9.39 -30.55 11.16
N ALA A 245 8.19 -30.89 11.61
CA ALA A 245 7.97 -32.04 12.49
C ALA A 245 8.72 -33.23 11.86
N GLU A 246 9.64 -33.79 12.64
CA GLU A 246 10.38 -34.99 12.30
C GLU A 246 9.33 -36.03 11.86
N ALA A 247 9.41 -36.45 10.59
CA ALA A 247 8.48 -37.43 10.05
C ALA A 247 8.50 -38.66 10.96
N PRO A 248 7.34 -39.23 11.32
CA PRO A 248 7.34 -40.51 12.01
C PRO A 248 8.11 -41.50 11.13
N VAL A 249 9.20 -42.03 11.68
CA VAL A 249 9.93 -43.15 11.10
C VAL A 249 8.88 -44.23 10.80
N PRO A 250 8.74 -44.67 9.53
CA PRO A 250 7.86 -45.78 9.23
C PRO A 250 8.37 -47.01 9.98
N GLU A 251 7.61 -47.48 10.97
CA GLU A 251 7.79 -48.82 11.53
C GLU A 251 7.62 -49.82 10.38
N GLU A 252 8.74 -50.47 10.04
CA GLU A 252 8.78 -51.62 9.15
C GLU A 252 7.87 -52.73 9.72
N PRO A 253 6.99 -53.35 8.92
CA PRO A 253 6.07 -54.35 9.43
C PRO A 253 6.82 -55.61 9.86
N ALA A 254 6.64 -55.96 11.13
CA ALA A 254 7.14 -57.17 11.76
C ALA A 254 6.71 -58.45 11.02
N SER A 255 7.66 -59.35 10.81
CA SER A 255 7.40 -60.77 10.57
C SER A 255 7.28 -61.48 11.93
N GLU A 256 6.18 -62.18 12.14
CA GLU A 256 5.86 -63.02 13.32
C GLU A 256 6.99 -64.03 13.58
N THR A 257 7.46 -64.34 14.80
CA THR A 257 6.79 -65.09 15.90
C THR A 257 7.75 -65.20 17.14
N PRO A 258 7.37 -65.79 18.30
CA PRO A 258 7.20 -65.11 19.59
C PRO A 258 8.27 -65.45 20.66
N SER A 259 8.45 -64.59 21.68
CA SER A 259 8.79 -65.00 23.06
C SER A 259 8.79 -63.84 24.07
N ALA A 260 7.99 -64.04 25.12
CA ALA A 260 8.14 -63.62 26.53
C ALA A 260 8.35 -62.14 26.92
N GLU A 261 7.35 -61.63 27.66
CA GLU A 261 7.38 -60.57 28.70
C GLU A 261 8.58 -60.65 29.69
N PRO A 262 8.79 -59.67 30.60
CA PRO A 262 8.24 -58.29 30.70
C PRO A 262 9.34 -57.23 31.02
N GLU A 263 9.00 -55.93 30.97
CA GLU A 263 9.29 -54.91 32.01
C GLU A 263 9.08 -53.47 31.45
N SER A 264 7.98 -52.85 31.85
CA SER A 264 7.88 -51.39 32.11
C SER A 264 8.72 -51.04 33.35
N PRO A 265 9.12 -49.78 33.64
CA PRO A 265 8.49 -48.50 33.27
C PRO A 265 9.55 -47.45 32.78
N ASN A 266 9.22 -46.25 32.30
CA ASN A 266 8.76 -45.16 33.15
C ASN A 266 8.53 -43.89 32.30
N ASN A 267 7.48 -43.19 32.72
CA ASN A 267 7.01 -41.91 32.25
C ASN A 267 8.13 -40.85 32.19
N GLY A 268 8.30 -40.27 31.00
CA GLY A 268 8.91 -38.97 30.78
C GLY A 268 7.84 -38.03 30.25
N ASP A 269 7.03 -37.52 31.17
CA ASP A 269 6.06 -36.45 30.97
C ASP A 269 6.74 -35.26 30.27
N SER A 270 6.35 -34.99 29.02
CA SER A 270 6.64 -33.74 28.33
C SER A 270 5.31 -33.20 27.83
N PRO A 271 4.72 -32.21 28.51
CA PRO A 271 3.59 -31.49 27.97
C PRO A 271 4.15 -30.54 26.92
N SER A 272 4.24 -31.01 25.68
CA SER A 272 4.42 -30.14 24.51
C SER A 272 3.08 -29.97 23.78
N GLU A 273 2.00 -29.83 24.55
CA GLU A 273 0.72 -29.35 24.05
C GLU A 273 0.54 -27.88 24.46
N SER A 274 -0.06 -27.13 23.54
CA SER A 274 -0.92 -25.98 23.86
C SER A 274 -0.31 -24.56 23.93
N GLU A 275 0.65 -24.20 23.06
CA GLU A 275 0.80 -22.77 22.68
C GLU A 275 0.34 -22.46 21.24
N THR A 276 0.21 -23.47 20.37
CA THR A 276 -0.29 -23.30 18.99
C THR A 276 -1.83 -23.34 18.91
N ALA A 277 -2.45 -24.23 19.66
CA ALA A 277 -3.91 -24.39 19.72
C ALA A 277 -4.72 -23.11 20.02
N PRO A 278 -4.33 -22.23 20.97
CA PRO A 278 -5.11 -21.02 21.26
C PRO A 278 -5.06 -20.01 20.10
N LEU A 279 -3.92 -19.88 19.42
CA LEU A 279 -3.74 -18.91 18.34
C LEU A 279 -4.48 -19.35 17.08
N ASP A 280 -4.45 -20.65 16.77
CA ASP A 280 -5.22 -21.22 15.65
C ASP A 280 -6.73 -21.10 15.86
N ALA A 281 -7.21 -21.31 17.08
CA ALA A 281 -8.63 -21.16 17.43
C ALA A 281 -9.11 -19.70 17.30
N GLU A 282 -8.31 -18.73 17.75
CA GLU A 282 -8.63 -17.30 17.61
C GLU A 282 -8.68 -16.88 16.12
N LEU A 283 -7.73 -17.37 15.32
CA LEU A 283 -7.68 -17.10 13.89
C LEU A 283 -8.91 -17.68 13.15
N GLN A 284 -9.31 -18.91 13.50
CA GLN A 284 -10.54 -19.52 12.95
C GLN A 284 -11.78 -18.73 13.33
N THR A 285 -11.90 -18.35 14.61
CA THR A 285 -13.03 -17.54 15.09
C THR A 285 -13.15 -16.20 14.35
N LEU A 286 -12.02 -15.51 14.16
CA LEU A 286 -11.99 -14.25 13.39
C LEU A 286 -12.34 -14.46 11.92
N ARG A 287 -11.86 -15.55 11.31
CA ARG A 287 -12.21 -15.89 9.92
C ARG A 287 -13.71 -16.13 9.79
N GLU A 288 -14.30 -16.93 10.66
CA GLU A 288 -15.73 -17.21 10.66
C GLU A 288 -16.56 -15.94 10.84
N THR A 289 -16.14 -15.07 11.77
CA THR A 289 -16.79 -13.77 11.97
C THR A 289 -16.71 -12.91 10.71
N LEU A 290 -15.56 -12.81 10.06
CA LEU A 290 -15.39 -12.05 8.82
C LEU A 290 -16.29 -12.58 7.68
N ILE A 291 -16.41 -13.90 7.54
CA ILE A 291 -17.27 -14.54 6.55
C ILE A 291 -18.74 -14.29 6.87
N GLN A 292 -19.17 -14.47 8.12
CA GLN A 292 -20.56 -14.31 8.53
C GLN A 292 -21.03 -12.86 8.45
N THR A 293 -20.21 -11.91 8.92
CA THR A 293 -20.60 -10.50 9.00
C THR A 293 -20.43 -9.77 7.67
N TYR A 294 -19.36 -10.06 6.93
CA TYR A 294 -18.99 -9.29 5.72
C TYR A 294 -18.91 -10.11 4.44
N GLN A 295 -19.19 -11.42 4.48
CA GLN A 295 -19.01 -12.32 3.33
C GLN A 295 -17.58 -12.26 2.79
N TYR A 296 -16.61 -11.98 3.67
CA TYR A 296 -15.20 -11.86 3.35
C TYR A 296 -14.46 -13.13 3.79
N ASP A 297 -14.06 -13.96 2.83
CA ASP A 297 -13.08 -15.03 3.10
C ASP A 297 -11.66 -14.50 2.82
N PRO A 298 -10.79 -14.42 3.85
CA PRO A 298 -9.39 -14.05 3.66
C PRO A 298 -8.60 -14.98 2.72
N SER A 299 -9.12 -16.18 2.45
CA SER A 299 -8.52 -17.16 1.54
C SER A 299 -8.84 -16.88 0.06
N GLU A 300 -9.81 -16.01 -0.21
CA GLU A 300 -10.23 -15.63 -1.56
C GLU A 300 -9.79 -14.21 -1.93
N ASN A 301 -9.75 -13.94 -3.24
CA ASN A 301 -9.33 -12.64 -3.75
C ASN A 301 -10.49 -11.64 -3.69
N HIS A 302 -10.34 -10.61 -2.88
CA HIS A 302 -11.34 -9.56 -2.74
C HIS A 302 -10.79 -8.19 -3.17
N GLN A 303 -11.70 -7.32 -3.60
CA GLN A 303 -11.42 -5.93 -3.96
C GLN A 303 -12.40 -5.00 -3.25
N ILE A 304 -11.90 -3.88 -2.72
CA ILE A 304 -12.72 -2.82 -2.14
C ILE A 304 -12.75 -1.65 -3.11
N ASN A 305 -13.94 -1.19 -3.47
CA ASN A 305 -14.12 0.05 -4.22
C ASN A 305 -14.79 1.11 -3.32
N PHE A 306 -14.11 2.24 -3.12
CA PHE A 306 -14.67 3.36 -2.37
C PHE A 306 -15.68 4.14 -3.21
N LYS A 307 -16.89 4.28 -2.70
CA LYS A 307 -17.97 5.05 -3.32
C LYS A 307 -18.00 6.49 -2.82
N LYS A 308 -17.71 6.69 -1.54
CA LYS A 308 -17.62 8.02 -0.92
C LYS A 308 -16.44 8.06 0.03
N THR A 309 -15.55 9.01 -0.16
CA THR A 309 -14.44 9.29 0.75
C THR A 309 -14.43 10.76 1.10
N VAL A 310 -14.08 11.06 2.34
CA VAL A 310 -13.99 12.42 2.84
C VAL A 310 -12.53 12.74 3.12
N LEU A 311 -12.09 13.89 2.61
CA LEU A 311 -10.77 14.44 2.84
C LEU A 311 -10.87 15.52 3.92
N TYR A 312 -10.28 15.23 5.08
CA TYR A 312 -10.13 16.16 6.19
C TYR A 312 -8.70 16.69 6.21
N ALA A 313 -8.51 17.93 6.67
CA ALA A 313 -7.20 18.55 6.78
C ALA A 313 -7.03 19.34 8.07
N ARG A 314 -5.78 19.44 8.50
CA ARG A 314 -5.36 20.39 9.54
C ARG A 314 -4.07 21.07 9.11
N PRO A 315 -3.77 22.28 9.58
CA PRO A 315 -2.48 22.90 9.34
C PRO A 315 -1.33 22.02 9.86
N ALA A 316 -0.30 21.79 9.03
CA ALA A 316 0.90 21.10 9.47
C ALA A 316 1.65 21.97 10.49
N LYS A 317 2.11 21.38 11.60
CA LYS A 317 2.96 22.08 12.55
C LYS A 317 4.30 22.40 11.87
N ARG A 318 4.69 23.68 11.90
CA ARG A 318 5.98 24.16 11.37
C ARG A 318 7.11 23.86 12.33
#